data_AF-A0A9Q1R7M6-F1
#
_entry.id   AF-A0A9Q1R7M6-F1
#
_cell.length_a   1.000
_cell.length_b   1.000
_cell.length_c   1.000
_cell.angle_alpha   90.00
_cell.angle_beta   90.00
_cell.angle_gamma   90.00
#
_symmetry.space_group_name_H-M   'P 1'
#
loop_
_entity.id
_entity.type
_entity.pdbx_description
1 polymer ?
#
loop_
_entity_poly.entity_id
_entity_poly.type
_entity_poly.pdbx_seq_one_letter_code
_entity_poly.pdbx_strand_id
1 'polypeptide(L)'
;MTCFSTADLSLLLVDWITSGRHERGEKWDFELYKSMNHIFHDGDEPLFLDTAKVEACSEPNPARCKENNVSGFTRCIWSKGIGVVTRIAAMTTESVYNFLQHQLSSMEPLLSVQPYS
;
A
#
# COMPACT_ATOMS: atom_id res chain seq x y z
N MET A 1 -3.39 -10.07 -4.11
CA MET A 1 -4.48 -9.55 -4.94
C MET A 1 -4.07 -9.59 -6.40
N THR A 2 -5.00 -9.96 -7.27
CA THR A 2 -4.78 -9.97 -8.74
C THR A 2 -5.77 -9.00 -9.39
N CYS A 3 -5.25 -8.10 -10.24
CA CYS A 3 -6.05 -7.12 -10.99
C CYS A 3 -5.78 -7.23 -12.49
N PHE A 4 -6.81 -6.99 -13.29
CA PHE A 4 -6.73 -6.91 -14.75
C PHE A 4 -7.14 -5.51 -15.19
N SER A 5 -6.32 -4.87 -16.02
CA SER A 5 -6.58 -3.54 -16.58
C SER A 5 -6.59 -3.60 -18.11
N THR A 6 -7.53 -2.89 -18.74
CA THR A 6 -7.55 -2.69 -20.20
C THR A 6 -6.81 -1.39 -20.57
N ALA A 7 -6.49 -1.21 -21.87
CA ALA A 7 -5.73 -0.09 -22.43
C ALA A 7 -6.22 1.32 -22.02
N ASP A 8 -7.52 1.48 -21.83
CA ASP A 8 -8.13 2.78 -21.58
C ASP A 8 -8.40 3.07 -20.10
N LEU A 9 -8.14 2.11 -19.21
CA LEU A 9 -8.44 2.25 -17.79
C LEU A 9 -7.25 2.84 -17.02
N SER A 10 -7.59 3.76 -16.11
CA SER A 10 -6.67 4.19 -15.06
C SER A 10 -6.96 3.39 -13.80
N LEU A 11 -5.94 2.75 -13.23
CA LEU A 11 -6.06 1.94 -12.02
C LEU A 11 -5.39 2.65 -10.86
N LEU A 12 -6.12 2.85 -9.77
CA LEU A 12 -5.56 3.24 -8.48
C LEU A 12 -5.71 2.06 -7.52
N LEU A 13 -4.58 1.48 -7.13
CA LEU A 13 -4.51 0.44 -6.10
C LEU A 13 -3.87 1.01 -4.84
N VAL A 14 -4.52 0.80 -3.70
CA VAL A 14 -3.97 1.12 -2.38
C VAL A 14 -4.05 -0.14 -1.52
N ASP A 15 -2.89 -0.61 -1.07
CA ASP A 15 -2.77 -1.68 -0.07
C ASP A 15 -2.16 -1.11 1.22
N TRP A 16 -2.62 -1.63 2.37
CA TRP A 16 -2.19 -1.17 3.70
C TRP A 16 -1.86 -2.35 4.61
N ILE A 17 -0.71 -2.27 5.29
CA ILE A 17 -0.35 -3.17 6.38
C ILE A 17 -0.28 -2.37 7.67
N THR A 18 -0.83 -2.88 8.78
CA THR A 18 -0.67 -2.28 10.11
C THR A 18 0.12 -3.21 11.02
N SER A 19 0.75 -2.64 12.04
CA SER A 19 1.56 -3.42 12.99
C SER A 19 0.74 -4.34 13.92
N GLY A 20 -0.60 -4.33 13.86
CA GLY A 20 -1.45 -5.11 14.75
C GLY A 20 -2.39 -4.25 15.61
N ARG A 21 -3.07 -4.88 16.58
CA ARG A 21 -4.04 -4.22 17.47
C ARG A 21 -3.33 -3.41 18.55
N HIS A 22 -3.14 -2.13 18.29
CA HIS A 22 -2.47 -1.21 19.21
C HIS A 22 -3.10 -1.22 20.62
N GLU A 23 -4.43 -1.21 20.71
CA GLU A 23 -5.17 -1.20 21.98
C GLU A 23 -4.98 -2.48 22.83
N ARG A 24 -4.45 -3.56 22.25
CA ARG A 24 -4.17 -4.83 22.95
C ARG A 24 -2.67 -5.05 23.18
N GLY A 25 -1.83 -4.06 22.87
CA GLY A 25 -0.37 -4.17 22.95
C GLY A 25 0.24 -5.05 21.85
N GLU A 26 -0.55 -5.49 20.87
CA GLU A 26 -0.08 -6.31 19.75
C GLU A 26 0.64 -5.41 18.75
N LYS A 27 1.97 -5.52 18.67
CA LYS A 27 2.80 -4.78 17.70
C LYS A 27 3.83 -5.71 17.06
N TRP A 28 3.68 -5.95 15.77
CA TRP A 28 4.46 -6.90 14.97
C TRP A 28 4.54 -8.27 15.67
N ASP A 29 3.41 -8.76 16.18
CA ASP A 29 3.30 -10.03 16.89
C ASP A 29 2.88 -11.16 15.93
N PHE A 30 3.65 -11.30 14.85
CA PHE A 30 3.49 -12.33 13.85
C PHE A 30 4.86 -12.77 13.35
N GLU A 31 4.99 -14.03 12.97
CA GLU A 31 6.25 -14.60 12.46
C GLU A 31 6.57 -14.12 11.05
N LEU A 32 5.54 -14.04 10.20
CA LEU A 32 5.66 -13.68 8.80
C LEU A 32 4.35 -13.05 8.30
N TYR A 33 4.48 -11.92 7.62
CA TYR A 33 3.46 -11.35 6.76
C TYR A 33 3.96 -11.36 5.31
N LYS A 34 3.09 -11.78 4.39
CA LYS A 34 3.35 -11.72 2.95
C LYS A 34 2.10 -11.26 2.22
N SER A 35 2.20 -10.15 1.50
CA SER A 35 1.19 -9.69 0.53
C SER A 35 1.83 -9.63 -0.85
N MET A 36 1.02 -9.84 -1.88
CA MET A 36 1.45 -9.78 -3.28
C MET A 36 0.35 -9.11 -4.10
N ASN A 37 0.71 -8.08 -4.87
CA ASN A 37 -0.19 -7.42 -5.81
C ASN A 37 0.30 -7.69 -7.23
N HIS A 38 -0.54 -8.35 -8.03
CA HIS A 38 -0.22 -8.74 -9.39
C HIS A 38 -1.22 -8.07 -10.34
N ILE A 39 -0.72 -7.22 -11.23
CA ILE A 39 -1.54 -6.48 -12.19
C ILE A 39 -1.17 -6.96 -13.59
N PHE A 40 -2.19 -7.26 -14.37
CA PHE A 40 -2.09 -7.68 -15.77
C PHE A 40 -2.73 -6.66 -16.71
N HIS A 41 -2.22 -6.63 -17.93
CA HIS A 41 -2.70 -5.84 -19.05
C HIS A 41 -3.24 -6.75 -20.16
N ASP A 42 -4.30 -6.29 -20.84
CA ASP A 42 -4.82 -6.81 -22.11
C ASP A 42 -4.58 -8.31 -22.41
N GLY A 43 -5.30 -9.18 -21.70
CA GLY A 43 -5.31 -10.62 -22.01
C GLY A 43 -4.19 -11.46 -21.40
N ASP A 44 -3.65 -11.05 -20.24
CA ASP A 44 -2.69 -11.74 -19.36
C ASP A 44 -1.22 -11.29 -19.47
N GLU A 45 -0.93 -10.14 -20.09
CA GLU A 45 0.43 -9.60 -20.05
C GLU A 45 0.76 -9.04 -18.65
N PRO A 46 1.82 -9.51 -17.97
CA PRO A 46 2.16 -9.02 -16.63
C PRO A 46 2.63 -7.57 -16.70
N LEU A 47 1.94 -6.71 -15.96
CA LEU A 47 2.17 -5.27 -15.97
C LEU A 47 2.95 -4.81 -14.73
N PHE A 48 2.57 -5.35 -13.57
CA PHE A 48 3.17 -4.97 -12.31
C PHE A 48 3.08 -6.10 -11.29
N LEU A 49 4.17 -6.33 -10.57
CA LEU A 49 4.24 -7.25 -9.45
C LEU A 49 4.86 -6.54 -8.25
N ASP A 50 4.09 -6.45 -7.17
CA ASP A 50 4.57 -6.06 -5.86
C ASP A 50 4.49 -7.24 -4.90
N THR A 51 5.49 -7.36 -4.03
CA THR A 51 5.49 -8.31 -2.93
C THR A 51 5.97 -7.60 -1.68
N ALA A 52 5.10 -7.49 -0.69
CA ALA A 52 5.45 -7.03 0.64
C ALA A 52 5.73 -8.26 1.51
N LYS A 53 6.89 -8.31 2.16
CA LYS A 53 7.26 -9.35 3.11
C LYS A 53 7.73 -8.68 4.40
N VAL A 54 7.14 -9.04 5.53
CA VAL A 54 7.59 -8.59 6.85
C VAL A 54 7.82 -9.83 7.69
N GLU A 55 9.01 -9.95 8.26
CA GLU A 55 9.38 -11.07 9.11
C GLU A 55 9.54 -10.59 10.55
N ALA A 56 9.34 -11.51 11.49
CA ALA A 56 9.70 -11.25 12.88
C ALA A 56 11.19 -10.88 12.94
N CYS A 57 11.47 -9.77 13.63
CA CYS A 57 12.83 -9.34 13.83
C CYS A 57 13.57 -10.36 14.71
N SER A 58 14.63 -10.96 14.18
CA SER A 58 15.51 -11.86 14.92
C SER A 58 16.62 -11.12 15.69
N GLU A 59 16.60 -9.78 15.72
CA GLU A 59 17.61 -8.99 16.44
C GLU A 59 17.42 -9.05 17.97
N PRO A 60 18.50 -9.13 18.75
CA PRO A 60 18.44 -9.17 20.22
C PRO A 60 17.96 -7.84 20.84
N ASN A 61 17.80 -6.77 20.04
CA ASN A 61 17.23 -5.50 20.48
C ASN A 61 15.83 -5.28 19.90
N PRO A 62 14.77 -5.71 20.61
CA PRO A 62 13.39 -5.61 20.14
C PRO A 62 12.89 -4.16 19.98
N ALA A 63 13.53 -3.18 20.63
CA ALA A 63 13.15 -1.76 20.52
C ALA A 63 13.38 -1.21 19.11
N ARG A 64 14.51 -1.55 18.48
CA ARG A 64 14.88 -1.04 17.14
C ARG A 64 14.00 -1.59 16.02
N CYS A 65 13.46 -2.79 16.23
CA CYS A 65 12.62 -3.49 15.27
C CYS A 65 11.14 -3.11 15.33
N LYS A 66 10.68 -2.52 16.43
CA LYS A 66 9.26 -2.30 16.71
C LYS A 66 8.92 -0.86 17.02
N GLU A 67 9.81 0.10 16.78
CA GLU A 67 9.56 1.50 17.13
C GLU A 67 8.45 2.11 16.27
N ASN A 68 8.34 1.71 15.00
CA ASN A 68 7.39 2.34 14.09
C ASN A 68 6.04 1.58 14.05
N ASN A 69 4.92 2.30 14.23
CA ASN A 69 3.56 1.84 13.94
C ASN A 69 3.33 1.81 12.42
N VAL A 70 4.28 1.23 11.65
CA VAL A 70 4.32 1.38 10.19
C VAL A 70 3.00 0.92 9.61
N SER A 71 2.22 1.90 9.18
CA SER A 71 1.18 1.70 8.21
C SER A 71 1.88 1.78 6.85
N GLY A 72 2.22 0.63 6.28
CA GLY A 72 2.97 0.54 5.03
C GLY A 72 2.00 0.63 3.87
N PHE A 73 2.05 1.72 3.11
CA PHE A 73 1.17 1.90 1.95
C PHE A 73 1.92 1.54 0.70
N THR A 74 1.27 0.86 -0.23
CA THR A 74 1.74 0.82 -1.61
C THR A 74 0.62 1.37 -2.47
N ARG A 75 0.83 2.59 -2.97
CA ARG A 75 -0.04 3.20 -3.96
C ARG A 75 0.51 2.88 -5.33
N CYS A 76 -0.26 2.19 -6.16
CA CYS A 76 0.06 1.99 -7.57
C CYS A 76 -0.97 2.75 -8.40
N ILE A 77 -0.51 3.75 -9.14
CA ILE A 77 -1.34 4.34 -10.20
C ILE A 77 -0.85 3.77 -11.51
N TRP A 78 -1.77 3.37 -12.37
CA TRP A 78 -1.46 3.03 -13.75
C TRP A 78 -2.34 3.79 -14.72
N SER A 79 -1.74 4.38 -15.76
CA SER A 79 -2.46 4.90 -16.92
C SER A 79 -1.58 4.73 -18.16
N LYS A 80 -2.12 4.09 -19.21
CA LYS A 80 -1.50 4.00 -20.54
C LYS A 80 -0.01 3.65 -20.57
N GLY A 81 0.42 2.66 -19.78
CA GLY A 81 1.80 2.17 -19.83
C GLY A 81 2.78 2.85 -18.86
N ILE A 82 2.35 3.89 -18.13
CA ILE A 82 3.17 4.59 -17.15
C ILE A 82 2.50 4.48 -15.79
N GLY A 83 3.29 4.12 -14.78
CA GLY A 83 2.81 4.02 -13.41
C GLY A 83 3.77 4.57 -12.39
N VAL A 84 3.21 4.96 -11.26
CA VAL A 84 3.98 5.38 -10.08
C VAL A 84 3.63 4.47 -8.91
N VAL A 85 4.66 4.05 -8.20
CA VAL A 85 4.55 3.31 -6.95
C VAL A 85 5.07 4.20 -5.83
N THR A 86 4.23 4.50 -4.85
CA THR A 86 4.62 5.27 -3.67
C THR A 86 4.48 4.42 -2.43
N ARG A 87 5.56 4.33 -1.64
CA ARG A 87 5.55 3.71 -0.32
C ARG A 87 5.71 4.73 0.79
N ILE A 88 4.85 4.60 1.79
CA ILE A 88 4.82 5.50 2.95
C ILE A 88 4.81 4.62 4.19
N ALA A 89 5.58 5.04 5.19
CA ALA A 89 5.51 4.52 6.54
C ALA A 89 5.12 5.68 7.45
N ALA A 90 4.06 5.50 8.23
CA ALA A 90 3.58 6.50 9.17
C ALA A 90 3.33 5.89 10.55
N MET A 91 3.26 6.73 11.57
CA MET A 91 3.01 6.34 12.96
C MET A 91 1.52 6.32 13.33
N THR A 92 0.70 7.01 12.54
CA THR A 92 -0.75 7.12 12.71
C THR A 92 -1.43 6.93 11.36
N THR A 93 -2.65 6.41 11.38
CA THR A 93 -3.50 6.30 10.18
C THR A 93 -3.88 7.69 9.65
N GLU A 94 -4.00 8.70 10.52
CA GLU A 94 -4.30 10.08 10.15
C GLU A 94 -3.19 10.71 9.28
N SER A 95 -1.91 10.53 9.64
CA SER A 95 -0.81 11.06 8.82
C SER A 95 -0.81 10.46 7.41
N VAL A 96 -1.24 9.20 7.29
CA VAL A 96 -1.42 8.56 5.99
C VAL A 96 -2.59 9.17 5.25
N TYR A 97 -3.74 9.26 5.91
CA TYR A 97 -4.95 9.79 5.31
C TYR A 97 -4.69 11.18 4.73
N ASN A 98 -4.06 12.06 5.50
CA ASN A 98 -3.70 13.40 5.07
C ASN A 98 -2.73 13.38 3.88
N PHE A 99 -1.75 12.47 3.88
CA PHE A 99 -0.85 12.30 2.74
C PHE A 99 -1.59 11.84 1.49
N LEU A 100 -2.44 10.82 1.60
CA LEU A 100 -3.19 10.28 0.46
C LEU A 100 -4.18 11.29 -0.09
N GLN A 101 -4.90 12.00 0.78
CA GLN A 101 -5.81 13.06 0.39
C GLN A 101 -5.06 14.16 -0.36
N HIS A 102 -3.91 14.61 0.16
CA HIS A 102 -3.08 15.60 -0.51
C HIS A 102 -2.59 15.12 -1.89
N GLN A 103 -2.11 13.88 -1.99
CA GLN A 103 -1.63 13.32 -3.27
C GLN A 103 -2.73 13.04 -4.29
N LEU A 104 -3.94 12.71 -3.83
CA LEU A 104 -5.08 12.43 -4.70
C LEU A 104 -5.84 13.69 -5.11
N SER A 105 -5.67 14.80 -4.39
CA SER A 105 -6.31 16.09 -4.71
C SER A 105 -6.05 16.54 -6.16
N SER A 106 -4.82 16.37 -6.67
CA SER A 106 -4.47 16.72 -8.05
C SER A 106 -5.07 15.78 -9.11
N MET A 107 -5.58 14.62 -8.67
CA MET A 107 -6.16 13.60 -9.53
C MET A 107 -7.68 13.53 -9.44
N GLU A 108 -8.33 14.32 -8.58
CA GLU A 108 -9.79 14.36 -8.45
C GLU A 108 -10.53 14.49 -9.77
N PRO A 109 -10.08 15.28 -10.77
CA PRO A 109 -10.77 15.36 -12.06
C PRO A 109 -10.77 14.05 -12.87
N LEU A 110 -9.86 13.13 -12.54
CA LEU A 110 -9.70 11.83 -13.20
C LEU A 110 -10.39 10.70 -12.42
N LEU A 111 -10.77 10.95 -11.17
CA LEU A 111 -11.46 9.99 -10.33
C LEU A 111 -12.97 10.13 -10.54
N SER A 112 -13.62 9.08 -11.03
CA SER A 112 -15.08 9.07 -11.18
C SER A 112 -15.83 9.15 -9.83
N VAL A 113 -15.14 8.88 -8.72
CA VAL A 113 -15.66 8.97 -7.36
C VAL A 113 -14.59 9.59 -6.48
N GLN A 114 -14.93 10.65 -5.74
CA GLN A 114 -14.01 11.26 -4.78
C GLN A 114 -13.91 10.39 -3.51
N PRO A 115 -12.72 9.89 -3.15
CA PRO A 115 -12.56 8.98 -2.02
C PRO A 115 -12.66 9.64 -0.63
N TYR A 116 -12.66 10.98 -0.56
CA TYR A 116 -12.54 11.75 0.68
C TYR A 116 -13.60 12.86 0.84
N SER A 117 -14.78 12.69 0.24
CA SER A 117 -15.93 13.62 0.30
C SER A 117 -16.61 13.67 1.66
#